data_AF-A0A7R9VWB5-F1
#
_entry.id   AF-A0A7R9VWB5-F1
#
_cell.length_a   1.000
_cell.length_b   1.000
_cell.length_c   1.000
_cell.angle_alpha   90.00
_cell.angle_beta   90.00
_cell.angle_gamma   90.00
#
_symmetry.space_group_name_H-M   'P 1'
#
loop_
_entity.id
_entity.type
_entity.pdbx_description
1 polymer ?
#
loop_
_entity_poly.entity_id
_entity_poly.type
_entity_poly.pdbx_seq_one_letter_code
_entity_poly.pdbx_strand_id
1 'polypeptide(L)'
;FVLQALTGEGDVFLKAGGTLIRKELSEGEQLRISSGSLVAFTTGVDFDIQTMPGFKNVLFGGEGLFVTTLTGPGTVWLQGQPPQRMVSEIARRVPSGGGIGLAVPIGGVGGGEGGGGDGVGEEQS
;
A
#
# COMPACT_ATOMS: atom_id res chain seq x y z
N PHE A 1 10.22 -2.06 -5.24
CA PHE A 1 9.83 -3.29 -5.97
C PHE A 1 11.12 -3.96 -6.42
N VAL A 2 11.21 -5.28 -6.30
CA VAL A 2 12.41 -6.05 -6.70
C VAL A 2 11.95 -7.13 -7.67
N LEU A 3 12.54 -7.14 -8.87
CA LEU A 3 12.33 -8.22 -9.83
C LEU A 3 13.32 -9.35 -9.57
N GLN A 4 12.85 -10.59 -9.63
CA GLN A 4 13.68 -11.78 -9.51
C GLN A 4 13.56 -12.59 -10.80
N ALA A 5 14.70 -12.95 -11.38
CA ALA A 5 14.74 -13.90 -12.48
C ALA A 5 14.66 -15.33 -11.91
N LEU A 6 13.72 -16.12 -12.43
CA LEU A 6 13.57 -17.53 -12.10
C LEU A 6 14.09 -18.35 -13.29
N THR A 7 15.08 -19.21 -13.04
CA THR A 7 15.74 -20.03 -14.06
C THR A 7 15.95 -21.44 -13.54
N GLY A 8 15.84 -22.45 -14.40
CA GLY A 8 16.01 -23.86 -14.06
C GLY A 8 14.85 -24.71 -14.57
N GLU A 9 14.83 -25.98 -14.18
CA GLU A 9 13.79 -26.93 -14.52
C GLU A 9 13.00 -27.30 -13.27
N GLY A 10 11.67 -27.21 -13.34
CA GLY A 10 10.77 -27.54 -12.24
C GLY A 10 9.56 -26.60 -12.17
N ASP A 11 8.68 -26.87 -11.21
CA ASP A 11 7.48 -26.07 -10.98
C ASP A 11 7.76 -24.91 -10.02
N VAL A 12 7.17 -23.74 -10.32
CA VAL A 12 7.22 -22.56 -9.45
C VAL A 12 5.82 -22.17 -9.02
N PHE A 13 5.67 -21.88 -7.73
CA PHE A 13 4.44 -21.36 -7.15
C PHE A 13 4.58 -19.87 -6.87
N LEU A 14 3.66 -19.07 -7.43
CA LEU A 14 3.58 -17.62 -7.22
C LEU A 14 2.25 -17.27 -6.53
N LYS A 15 2.27 -16.26 -5.65
CA LYS A 15 1.08 -15.72 -5.01
C LYS A 15 0.62 -14.46 -5.73
N ALA A 16 -0.66 -14.41 -6.10
CA ALA A 16 -1.35 -13.19 -6.54
C ALA A 16 -2.45 -12.80 -5.54
N GLY A 17 -2.57 -11.50 -5.25
CA GLY A 17 -3.63 -10.95 -4.41
C GLY A 17 -4.91 -10.68 -5.20
N GLY A 18 -6.04 -11.25 -4.76
CA GLY A 18 -7.31 -11.16 -5.46
C GLY A 18 -7.32 -12.02 -6.73
N THR A 19 -7.89 -11.50 -7.82
CA THR A 19 -7.98 -12.22 -9.10
C THR A 19 -6.67 -12.18 -9.87
N LEU A 20 -6.24 -13.35 -10.37
CA LEU A 20 -5.15 -13.47 -11.33
C LEU A 20 -5.67 -13.21 -12.75
N ILE A 21 -5.00 -12.32 -13.48
CA ILE A 21 -5.33 -12.00 -14.86
C ILE A 21 -4.11 -12.36 -15.72
N ARG A 22 -4.31 -13.25 -16.71
CA ARG A 22 -3.30 -13.57 -17.71
C ARG A 22 -3.60 -12.81 -19.00
N LYS A 23 -2.59 -12.16 -19.56
CA LYS A 23 -2.71 -11.49 -20.86
C LYS A 23 -1.53 -11.86 -21.76
N GLU A 24 -1.82 -12.18 -23.01
CA GLU A 24 -0.80 -12.29 -24.07
C GLU A 24 -0.66 -10.92 -24.72
N LEU A 25 0.58 -10.47 -24.88
CA LEU A 25 0.93 -9.26 -25.60
C LEU A 25 1.53 -9.65 -26.95
N SER A 26 0.98 -9.09 -28.01
CA SER A 26 1.56 -9.21 -29.35
C SER A 26 2.85 -8.38 -29.45
N GLU A 27 3.65 -8.61 -30.49
CA GLU A 27 4.86 -7.82 -30.73
C GLU A 27 4.53 -6.32 -30.82
N GLY A 28 5.20 -5.50 -30.02
CA GLY A 28 4.96 -4.06 -29.93
C GLY A 28 3.67 -3.65 -29.20
N GLU A 29 2.83 -4.59 -28.75
CA GLU A 29 1.65 -4.28 -27.95
C GLU A 29 2.06 -3.77 -26.57
N GLN A 30 1.58 -2.58 -26.20
CA GLN A 30 1.88 -1.97 -24.91
C GLN A 30 0.72 -2.13 -23.93
N LEU A 31 1.07 -2.49 -22.68
CA LEU A 31 0.17 -2.53 -21.56
C LEU A 31 0.72 -1.68 -20.41
N ARG A 32 -0.07 -0.70 -19.98
CA ARG A 32 0.26 0.16 -18.84
C ARG A 32 -0.55 -0.26 -17.61
N ILE A 33 0.14 -0.53 -16.52
CA ILE A 33 -0.45 -1.00 -15.27
C ILE A 33 0.06 -0.18 -14.09
N SER A 34 -0.68 -0.22 -12.98
CA SER A 34 -0.11 0.13 -11.67
C SER A 34 1.02 -0.85 -11.36
N SER A 35 2.22 -0.36 -11.02
CA SER A 35 3.40 -1.22 -10.84
C SER A 35 3.21 -2.32 -9.79
N GLY A 36 2.42 -2.06 -8.74
CA GLY A 36 2.10 -3.05 -7.71
C GLY A 36 1.20 -4.22 -8.18
N SER A 37 0.61 -4.12 -9.38
CA SER A 37 -0.28 -5.14 -9.93
C SER A 37 0.45 -6.21 -10.75
N LEU A 38 1.75 -6.07 -11.00
CA LEU A 38 2.51 -7.08 -11.73
C LEU A 38 2.85 -8.28 -10.83
N VAL A 39 2.57 -9.49 -11.31
CA VAL A 39 2.93 -10.75 -10.64
C VAL A 39 4.13 -11.38 -11.33
N ALA A 40 4.07 -11.57 -12.65
CA ALA A 40 5.13 -12.16 -13.46
C ALA A 40 4.99 -11.77 -14.92
N PHE A 41 6.06 -11.95 -15.70
CA PHE A 41 6.06 -11.82 -17.15
C PHE A 41 7.16 -12.71 -17.76
N THR A 42 6.99 -13.08 -19.02
CA THR A 42 8.00 -13.85 -19.77
C THR A 42 9.14 -12.96 -20.26
N THR A 43 10.32 -13.54 -20.49
CA THR A 43 11.54 -12.84 -20.91
C THR A 43 11.43 -12.03 -22.21
N GLY A 44 10.46 -12.31 -23.09
CA GLY A 44 10.21 -11.53 -24.31
C GLY A 44 9.54 -10.17 -24.09
N VAL A 45 9.01 -9.91 -22.89
CA VAL A 45 8.30 -8.66 -22.57
C VAL A 45 9.29 -7.62 -22.05
N ASP A 46 9.33 -6.47 -22.71
CA ASP A 46 10.08 -5.31 -22.25
C ASP A 46 9.35 -4.63 -21.07
N PHE A 47 10.12 -4.18 -20.06
CA PHE A 47 9.61 -3.67 -18.79
C PHE A 47 10.23 -2.30 -18.49
N ASP A 48 9.38 -1.28 -18.34
CA ASP A 48 9.77 0.06 -17.93
C ASP A 48 8.92 0.57 -16.76
N ILE A 49 9.54 1.18 -15.75
CA ILE A 49 8.83 1.85 -14.64
C ILE A 49 8.97 3.35 -14.82
N GLN A 50 7.83 4.01 -15.01
CA GLN A 50 7.75 5.45 -15.04
C GLN A 50 7.06 5.97 -13.78
N THR A 51 7.75 6.88 -13.09
CA THR A 51 7.12 7.69 -12.04
C THR A 51 6.45 8.87 -12.72
N MET A 52 5.13 9.03 -12.57
CA MET A 52 4.42 10.18 -13.15
C MET A 52 4.79 11.46 -12.38
N PRO A 53 5.52 12.41 -12.97
CA PRO A 53 5.86 13.65 -12.31
C PRO A 53 4.59 14.50 -12.16
N GLY A 54 4.31 14.99 -10.96
CA GLY A 54 3.23 15.97 -10.73
C GLY A 54 1.88 15.39 -10.28
N PHE A 55 1.69 14.07 -10.24
CA PHE A 55 0.56 13.47 -9.53
C PHE A 55 0.87 13.49 -8.02
N LYS A 56 0.65 14.65 -7.38
CA LYS A 56 0.79 14.83 -5.93
C LYS A 56 0.07 13.68 -5.20
N ASN A 57 0.83 12.81 -4.55
CA ASN A 57 0.62 11.86 -3.43
C ASN A 57 -0.79 11.68 -2.76
N VAL A 58 -1.92 11.99 -3.38
CA VAL A 58 -3.19 12.22 -2.67
C VAL A 58 -4.23 11.12 -2.92
N LEU A 59 -4.26 10.48 -4.10
CA LEU A 59 -5.31 9.48 -4.37
C LEU A 59 -5.11 8.13 -3.63
N PHE A 60 -3.89 7.77 -3.23
CA PHE A 60 -3.58 6.48 -2.56
C PHE A 60 -2.92 6.61 -1.20
N GLY A 61 -3.16 7.71 -0.47
CA GLY A 61 -2.79 7.80 0.95
C GLY A 61 -1.30 8.11 1.20
N GLY A 62 -0.66 8.88 0.32
CA GLY A 62 0.72 9.33 0.50
C GLY A 62 1.77 8.52 -0.27
N GLU A 63 1.46 7.31 -0.73
CA GLU A 63 2.35 6.51 -1.58
C GLU A 63 2.26 6.96 -3.04
N GLY A 64 3.40 7.28 -3.66
CA GLY A 64 3.48 7.72 -5.05
C GLY A 64 2.91 6.68 -6.03
N LEU A 65 2.28 7.15 -7.11
CA LEU A 65 1.77 6.27 -8.16
C LEU A 65 2.91 5.90 -9.13
N PHE A 66 3.31 4.64 -9.10
CA PHE A 66 4.22 4.07 -10.09
C PHE A 66 3.41 3.39 -11.19
N VAL A 67 3.73 3.72 -12.44
CA VAL A 67 3.16 3.08 -13.63
C VAL A 67 4.23 2.25 -14.28
N THR A 68 3.91 0.99 -14.55
CA THR A 68 4.75 0.09 -15.33
C THR A 68 4.19 -0.02 -16.73
N THR A 69 5.04 0.12 -17.72
CA THR A 69 4.76 -0.19 -19.13
C THR A 69 5.38 -1.54 -19.46
N LEU A 70 4.57 -2.43 -20.04
CA LEU A 70 4.98 -3.74 -20.53
C LEU A 70 4.78 -3.76 -22.03
N THR A 71 5.82 -4.09 -22.80
CA THR A 71 5.73 -4.17 -24.27
C THR A 71 6.01 -5.59 -24.72
N GLY A 72 5.10 -6.19 -25.48
CA GLY A 72 5.25 -7.55 -26.00
C GLY A 72 6.34 -7.70 -27.06
N PRO A 73 6.64 -8.94 -27.47
CA PRO A 73 5.76 -10.11 -27.34
C PRO A 73 5.95 -10.92 -26.06
N GLY A 74 4.87 -11.48 -25.52
CA GLY A 74 4.92 -12.49 -24.46
C GLY A 74 3.74 -12.47 -23.50
N THR A 75 3.82 -13.28 -22.45
CA THR A 75 2.76 -13.42 -21.46
C THR A 75 3.04 -12.58 -20.23
N VAL A 76 2.00 -11.92 -19.71
CA VAL A 76 2.02 -11.18 -18.46
C VAL A 76 0.93 -11.69 -17.51
N TRP A 77 1.24 -11.72 -16.22
CA TRP A 77 0.33 -12.10 -15.14
C TRP A 77 0.18 -10.93 -14.17
N LEU A 78 -1.07 -10.56 -13.89
CA LEU A 78 -1.44 -9.42 -13.06
C LEU A 78 -2.32 -9.84 -11.89
N GLN A 79 -2.30 -9.04 -10.82
CA GLN A 79 -3.15 -9.20 -9.64
C GLN A 79 -4.11 -8.02 -9.47
N GLY A 80 -5.35 -8.33 -9.10
CA GLY A 80 -6.41 -7.33 -8.88
C GLY A 80 -6.30 -6.55 -7.58
N GLN A 81 -5.70 -7.14 -6.53
CA GLN A 81 -5.57 -6.52 -5.22
C GLN A 81 -4.10 -6.54 -4.76
N PRO A 82 -3.28 -5.57 -5.19
CA PRO A 82 -1.93 -5.41 -4.64
C PRO A 82 -1.99 -5.23 -3.12
N PRO A 83 -1.06 -5.86 -2.36
CA PRO A 83 -1.11 -5.84 -0.89
C PRO A 83 -1.07 -4.42 -0.31
N GLN A 84 -0.36 -3.48 -0.95
CA GLN A 84 -0.31 -2.07 -0.56
C GLN A 84 -1.70 -1.41 -0.66
N ARG A 85 -2.52 -1.76 -1.66
CA ARG A 85 -3.90 -1.27 -1.76
C ARG A 85 -4.75 -1.80 -0.61
N MET A 86 -4.59 -3.07 -0.26
CA MET A 86 -5.30 -3.64 0.89
C MET A 86 -4.88 -2.95 2.20
N VAL A 87 -3.58 -2.77 2.45
CA VAL A 87 -3.07 -2.11 3.67
C VAL A 87 -3.55 -0.67 3.77
N SER A 88 -3.50 0.10 2.68
CA SER A 88 -3.99 1.48 2.67
C SER A 88 -5.50 1.57 2.89
N GLU A 89 -6.29 0.65 2.33
CA GLU A 89 -7.73 0.58 2.57
C GLU A 89 -8.09 0.19 4.02
N ILE A 90 -7.27 -0.65 4.66
CA ILE A 90 -7.38 -0.96 6.09
C ILE A 90 -7.02 0.28 6.90
N ALA A 91 -5.85 0.88 6.66
CA ALA A 91 -5.36 2.03 7.41
C ALA A 91 -6.34 3.23 7.36
N ARG A 92 -7.01 3.46 6.21
CA ARG A 92 -8.04 4.50 6.06
C ARG A 92 -9.30 4.25 6.89
N ARG A 93 -9.59 2.99 7.24
CA ARG A 93 -10.77 2.58 8.03
C ARG A 93 -10.44 2.31 9.49
N VAL A 94 -9.17 2.18 9.84
CA VAL A 94 -8.72 2.14 11.24
C VAL A 94 -8.82 3.57 11.79
N PRO A 95 -9.66 3.82 12.82
CA PRO A 95 -9.76 5.14 13.42
C PRO A 95 -8.39 5.58 13.95
N SER A 96 -7.95 6.78 13.57
CA SER A 96 -6.70 7.39 14.08
C SER A 96 -6.77 7.81 15.56
N GLY A 97 -7.76 7.32 16.31
CA GLY A 97 -8.04 7.67 17.69
C GLY A 97 -8.44 6.43 18.47
N GLY A 98 -7.44 5.70 18.95
CA GLY A 98 -7.63 4.50 19.75
C GLY A 98 -6.36 3.68 19.70
N GLY A 99 -5.48 3.89 20.68
CA GLY A 99 -4.33 3.03 20.88
C GLY A 99 -4.76 1.57 20.86
N ILE A 100 -3.89 0.70 20.38
CA ILE A 100 -4.00 -0.73 20.60
C ILE A 100 -4.34 -0.97 22.07
N GLY A 101 -5.57 -1.41 22.34
CA GLY A 101 -6.05 -1.81 23.66
C GLY A 101 -5.40 -3.09 24.17
N LEU A 102 -4.13 -3.34 23.84
CA LEU A 102 -3.25 -4.12 24.67
C LEU A 102 -2.91 -3.24 25.87
N ALA A 103 -3.87 -3.15 26.79
CA ALA A 103 -3.61 -2.72 28.15
C ALA A 103 -2.63 -3.75 28.74
N VAL A 104 -1.34 -3.52 28.52
CA VAL A 104 -0.30 -4.06 29.38
C VAL A 104 -0.40 -3.19 30.63
N PRO A 105 -0.92 -3.67 31.77
CA PRO A 105 -0.94 -2.87 32.97
C PRO A 105 0.50 -2.71 33.45
N ILE A 106 1.17 -1.65 33.02
CA ILE A 106 2.36 -1.17 33.69
C ILE A 106 1.85 -0.48 34.96
N GLY A 107 1.76 -1.26 36.02
CA GLY A 107 1.38 -0.78 37.34
C GLY A 107 2.35 0.29 37.81
N GLY A 108 1.83 1.50 38.05
CA GLY A 108 2.53 2.51 38.83
C GLY A 108 2.68 3.87 38.15
N VAL A 109 1.59 4.59 37.89
CA VAL A 109 1.59 6.06 37.98
C VAL A 109 0.35 6.45 38.76
N GLY A 110 0.59 6.82 40.01
CA GLY A 110 -0.40 7.05 41.05
C GLY A 110 -1.24 8.30 40.83
N GLY A 111 -2.47 8.24 41.38
CA GLY A 111 -3.44 9.30 41.39
C GLY A 111 -3.07 10.48 42.30
N GLY A 112 -3.74 11.59 42.05
CA GLY A 112 -3.73 12.78 42.88
C GLY A 112 -5.06 13.52 42.71
N GLU A 113 -6.06 13.10 43.48
CA GLU A 113 -7.24 13.89 43.82
C GLU A 113 -6.84 15.11 44.66
N GLY A 114 -7.43 16.27 44.38
CA GLY A 114 -7.31 17.47 45.21
C GLY A 114 -8.39 18.48 44.84
N GLY A 115 -9.50 18.46 45.58
CA GLY A 115 -10.60 19.42 45.43
C GLY A 115 -10.50 20.64 46.35
N GLY A 116 -11.37 21.61 46.11
CA GLY A 116 -11.91 22.54 47.11
C GLY A 116 -11.66 24.03 46.90
N GLY A 117 -12.73 24.82 46.86
CA GLY A 117 -12.76 26.16 47.48
C GLY A 117 -13.24 27.34 46.62
N ASP A 118 -14.41 27.87 46.97
CA ASP A 118 -15.13 29.04 46.44
C ASP A 118 -14.39 30.40 46.58
N GLY A 119 -14.79 31.40 45.78
CA GLY A 119 -14.40 32.80 45.99
C GLY A 119 -14.91 33.82 44.95
N VAL A 120 -15.87 34.63 45.37
CA VAL A 120 -16.60 35.72 44.68
C VAL A 120 -15.76 36.99 44.47
N GLY A 121 -16.06 37.82 43.44
CA GLY A 121 -16.00 39.30 43.55
C GLY A 121 -15.31 40.12 42.44
N GLU A 122 -16.11 40.94 41.74
CA GLU A 122 -15.91 42.34 41.26
C GLU A 122 -14.67 42.71 40.43
N GLU A 123 -14.80 43.15 39.16
CA GLU A 123 -15.19 44.47 38.60
C GLU A 123 -14.06 45.53 38.55
N GLN A 124 -13.75 45.93 37.31
CA GLN A 124 -13.19 47.19 36.78
C GLN A 124 -12.05 47.94 37.50
N SER A 125 -10.98 48.21 36.74
CA SER A 125 -10.70 49.58 36.25
C SER A 125 -9.83 49.56 35.00
#